data_AF-A0A1B7MZQ3-F1
#
_entry.id   AF-A0A1B7MZQ3-F1
#
_cell.length_a   1.000
_cell.length_b   1.000
_cell.length_c   1.000
_cell.angle_alpha   90.00
_cell.angle_beta   90.00
_cell.angle_gamma   90.00
#
_symmetry.space_group_name_H-M   'P 1'
#
loop_
_entity.id
_entity.type
_entity.pdbx_description
1 polymer ?
#
loop_
_entity_poly.entity_id
_entity_poly.type
_entity_poly.pdbx_seq_one_letter_code
_entity_poly.pdbx_strand_id
1 'polypeptide(L)'
;MSEFPEEKAYYIQNSKETSRIASVYVSKGKPFYAQPKSDNFFQKFNLKYIDKSKGLCIITESITQDSAGLPFVQANAPVLGMQIPQEWTFKQTAIGHYSIGMFSNKIEYVWDLSRQSEDDHKIVIKPNTHQELQSWTFVESNL
;
A
#
# COMPACT_ATOMS: atom_id res chain seq x y z
N MET A 1 -20.64 -11.39 -5.33
CA MET A 1 -19.89 -10.10 -5.22
C MET A 1 -18.43 -10.47 -5.00
N SER A 2 -17.49 -9.80 -5.68
CA SER A 2 -16.06 -10.06 -5.50
C SER A 2 -15.64 -9.68 -4.07
N GLU A 3 -14.77 -10.47 -3.46
CA GLU A 3 -14.21 -10.17 -2.13
C GLU A 3 -13.20 -9.02 -2.16
N PHE A 4 -12.70 -8.66 -3.35
CA PHE A 4 -11.67 -7.66 -3.56
C PHE A 4 -12.22 -6.35 -4.14
N PRO A 5 -11.53 -5.20 -3.93
CA PRO A 5 -11.92 -3.93 -4.53
C PRO A 5 -12.02 -4.01 -6.05
N GLU A 6 -12.79 -3.10 -6.67
CA GLU A 6 -12.86 -3.00 -8.13
C GLU A 6 -11.62 -2.26 -8.69
N GLU A 7 -11.31 -2.43 -9.97
CA GLU A 7 -10.20 -1.70 -10.63
C GLU A 7 -10.57 -0.23 -10.84
N LYS A 8 -10.09 0.63 -9.93
CA LYS A 8 -10.36 2.08 -9.92
C LYS A 8 -9.22 2.84 -9.23
N ALA A 9 -9.36 4.16 -9.16
CA ALA A 9 -8.53 5.03 -8.33
C ALA A 9 -9.10 5.16 -6.90
N TYR A 10 -8.27 4.90 -5.89
CA TYR A 10 -8.64 4.94 -4.48
C TYR A 10 -7.71 5.83 -3.65
N TYR A 11 -8.22 6.27 -2.51
CA TYR A 11 -7.40 6.52 -1.34
C TYR A 11 -7.19 5.20 -0.59
N ILE A 12 -5.94 4.83 -0.31
CA ILE A 12 -5.61 3.62 0.47
C ILE A 12 -5.42 4.04 1.93
N GLN A 13 -6.40 3.74 2.77
CA GLN A 13 -6.49 4.23 4.14
C GLN A 13 -6.03 3.18 5.15
N ASN A 14 -5.24 3.57 6.14
CA ASN A 14 -4.87 2.67 7.23
C ASN A 14 -6.07 2.47 8.18
N SER A 15 -6.38 1.21 8.51
CA SER A 15 -7.56 0.88 9.33
C SER A 15 -7.39 1.21 10.81
N LYS A 16 -6.16 1.23 11.33
CA LYS A 16 -5.86 1.61 12.73
C LYS A 16 -5.73 3.13 12.88
N GLU A 17 -5.44 3.83 11.79
CA GLU A 17 -5.24 5.27 11.74
C GLU A 17 -6.06 5.89 10.61
N THR A 18 -7.37 5.97 10.81
CA THR A 18 -8.34 6.38 9.78
C THR A 18 -8.12 7.81 9.26
N SER A 19 -7.40 8.66 9.96
CA SER A 19 -7.03 9.98 9.42
C SER A 19 -5.88 9.92 8.40
N ARG A 20 -5.26 8.76 8.18
CA ARG A 20 -4.05 8.62 7.37
C ARG A 20 -4.26 7.71 6.17
N ILE A 21 -3.76 8.20 5.03
CA ILE A 21 -3.82 7.53 3.73
C ILE A 21 -2.43 7.40 3.13
N ALA A 22 -2.20 6.37 2.33
CA ALA A 22 -0.98 6.21 1.57
C ALA A 22 -0.70 7.48 0.76
N SER A 23 0.55 7.93 0.78
CA SER A 23 0.95 9.26 0.34
C SER A 23 2.39 9.25 -0.16
N VAL A 24 2.66 9.95 -1.26
CA VAL A 24 4.00 10.23 -1.77
C VAL A 24 4.19 11.75 -1.80
N TYR A 25 5.30 12.26 -1.28
CA TYR A 25 5.58 13.71 -1.32
C TYR A 25 5.73 14.20 -2.76
N VAL A 26 5.02 15.27 -3.13
CA VAL A 26 5.15 15.92 -4.44
C VAL A 26 6.58 16.44 -4.67
N SER A 27 7.25 16.92 -3.61
CA SER A 27 8.53 17.64 -3.70
C SER A 27 9.79 16.77 -3.62
N LYS A 28 9.70 15.55 -3.09
CA LYS A 28 10.85 14.68 -2.79
C LYS A 28 10.62 13.20 -3.11
N GLY A 29 9.56 12.92 -3.87
CA GLY A 29 8.95 11.60 -4.02
C GLY A 29 9.94 10.46 -4.24
N LYS A 30 10.04 9.58 -3.23
CA LYS A 30 10.31 8.15 -3.40
C LYS A 30 9.56 7.32 -2.36
N PRO A 31 9.69 7.56 -1.03
CA PRO A 31 9.05 6.70 -0.06
C PRO A 31 7.57 7.01 0.09
N PHE A 32 6.80 5.95 0.30
CA PHE A 32 5.40 6.03 0.67
C PHE A 32 5.30 6.28 2.17
N TYR A 33 4.38 7.15 2.55
CA TYR A 33 4.02 7.49 3.93
C TYR A 33 2.51 7.33 4.12
N ALA A 34 2.07 7.27 5.38
CA ALA A 34 0.68 7.44 5.75
C ALA A 34 0.48 8.84 6.34
N GLN A 35 -0.19 9.71 5.60
CA GLN A 35 -0.37 11.12 5.95
C GLN A 35 -1.85 11.50 5.88
N PRO A 36 -2.26 12.56 6.59
CA PRO A 36 -3.55 13.18 6.36
C PRO A 36 -3.74 13.62 4.91
N LYS A 37 -5.00 13.68 4.47
CA LYS A 37 -5.33 14.19 3.13
C LYS A 37 -4.83 15.62 2.95
N SER A 38 -4.02 15.88 1.92
CA SER A 38 -3.43 17.19 1.64
C SER A 38 -2.86 17.26 0.22
N ASP A 39 -2.91 18.43 -0.39
CA ASP A 39 -2.37 18.70 -1.74
C ASP A 39 -0.83 18.67 -1.82
N ASN A 40 -0.14 18.56 -0.68
CA ASN A 40 1.32 18.39 -0.63
C ASN A 40 1.76 16.97 -1.01
N PHE A 41 0.80 16.06 -1.21
CA PHE A 41 1.04 14.65 -1.46
C PHE A 41 0.26 14.16 -2.68
N PHE A 42 0.86 13.22 -3.38
CA PHE A 42 0.15 12.32 -4.27
C PHE A 42 -0.45 11.17 -3.45
N GLN A 43 -1.79 11.10 -3.42
CA GLN A 43 -2.52 10.20 -2.49
C GLN A 43 -3.57 9.34 -3.20
N LYS A 44 -3.70 9.45 -4.53
CA LYS A 44 -4.60 8.64 -5.32
C LYS A 44 -3.81 7.51 -5.98
N PHE A 45 -4.31 6.28 -5.87
CA PHE A 45 -3.66 5.10 -6.42
C PHE A 45 -4.62 4.30 -7.27
N ASN A 46 -4.19 3.97 -8.48
CA ASN A 46 -4.89 3.07 -9.38
C ASN A 46 -4.58 1.62 -8.98
N LEU A 47 -5.64 0.82 -8.93
CA LEU A 47 -5.56 -0.61 -8.71
C LEU A 47 -5.83 -1.35 -10.01
N LYS A 48 -4.94 -2.27 -10.37
CA LYS A 48 -5.10 -3.16 -11.53
C LYS A 48 -4.76 -4.60 -11.17
N TYR A 49 -5.65 -5.55 -11.44
CA TYR A 49 -5.41 -6.96 -11.19
C TYR A 49 -4.64 -7.62 -12.32
N ILE A 50 -3.73 -8.50 -11.92
CA ILE A 50 -3.13 -9.52 -12.79
C ILE A 50 -3.98 -10.79 -12.70
N ASP A 51 -4.39 -11.16 -11.48
CA ASP A 51 -5.27 -12.27 -11.19
C ASP A 51 -6.21 -11.90 -10.04
N LYS A 52 -7.40 -11.38 -10.39
CA LYS A 52 -8.42 -10.92 -9.41
C LYS A 52 -8.90 -12.06 -8.52
N SER A 53 -8.86 -13.31 -8.98
CA SER A 53 -9.28 -14.47 -8.17
C SER A 53 -8.32 -14.79 -7.01
N LYS A 54 -7.07 -14.30 -7.10
CA LYS A 54 -6.03 -14.46 -6.08
C LYS A 54 -5.69 -13.17 -5.36
N GLY A 55 -6.37 -12.07 -5.67
CA GLY A 55 -6.03 -10.74 -5.18
C GLY A 55 -4.66 -10.24 -5.67
N LEU A 56 -4.10 -10.81 -6.75
CA LEU A 56 -2.80 -10.42 -7.29
C LEU A 56 -2.95 -9.19 -8.17
N CYS A 57 -2.28 -8.10 -7.81
CA CYS A 57 -2.50 -6.78 -8.40
C CYS A 57 -1.22 -5.94 -8.47
N ILE A 58 -1.33 -4.82 -9.16
CA ILE A 58 -0.37 -3.73 -9.19
C ILE A 58 -1.07 -2.50 -8.62
N ILE A 59 -0.37 -1.75 -7.79
CA ILE A 59 -0.80 -0.47 -7.25
C ILE A 59 0.10 0.61 -7.85
N THR A 60 -0.47 1.56 -8.59
CA THR A 60 0.28 2.70 -9.15
C THR A 60 -0.26 4.02 -8.64
N GLU A 61 0.63 4.99 -8.40
CA GLU A 61 0.20 6.36 -8.09
C GLU A 61 -0.46 6.98 -9.33
N SER A 62 -1.59 7.68 -9.16
CA SER A 62 -2.45 8.11 -10.27
C SER A 62 -1.86 9.22 -11.15
N ILE A 63 -0.87 9.99 -10.71
CA ILE A 63 -0.28 11.11 -11.46
C ILE A 63 1.06 10.71 -12.09
N THR A 64 2.04 10.28 -11.29
CA THR A 64 3.37 9.87 -11.76
C THR A 64 3.38 8.50 -12.40
N GLN A 65 2.34 7.68 -12.16
CA GLN A 65 2.23 6.30 -12.61
C GLN A 65 3.31 5.36 -12.05
N ASP A 66 4.08 5.82 -11.06
CA ASP A 66 5.04 4.97 -10.37
C ASP A 66 4.30 3.86 -9.60
N SER A 67 4.78 2.63 -9.74
CA SER A 67 4.28 1.49 -8.99
C SER A 67 4.76 1.55 -7.56
N ALA A 68 3.88 1.21 -6.61
CA ALA A 68 4.33 0.87 -5.28
C ALA A 68 5.20 -0.38 -5.36
N GLY A 69 6.39 -0.35 -4.77
CA GLY A 69 7.35 -1.43 -4.89
C GLY A 69 8.55 -1.27 -3.97
N LEU A 70 9.54 -2.16 -4.15
CA LEU A 70 10.76 -2.20 -3.36
C LEU A 70 11.97 -2.41 -4.28
N PRO A 71 13.12 -1.78 -4.01
CA PRO A 71 14.36 -2.11 -4.70
C PRO A 71 14.91 -3.48 -4.27
N PHE A 72 14.68 -3.86 -3.01
CA PHE A 72 15.06 -5.14 -2.41
C PHE A 72 14.08 -5.51 -1.31
N VAL A 73 13.71 -6.79 -1.23
CA VAL A 73 12.74 -7.29 -0.24
C VAL A 73 13.47 -7.65 1.04
N GLN A 74 13.33 -6.81 2.06
CA GLN A 74 13.89 -7.00 3.40
C GLN A 74 12.94 -6.43 4.45
N ALA A 75 12.94 -7.00 5.66
CA ALA A 75 12.16 -6.45 6.77
C ALA A 75 12.50 -4.97 7.03
N ASN A 76 11.46 -4.17 7.26
CA ASN A 76 11.47 -2.72 7.41
C ASN A 76 11.93 -1.93 6.17
N ALA A 77 12.09 -2.57 5.01
CA ALA A 77 12.35 -1.85 3.77
C ALA A 77 11.16 -0.92 3.43
N PRO A 78 11.43 0.35 3.05
CA PRO A 78 10.37 1.30 2.75
C PRO A 78 9.74 0.99 1.40
N VAL A 79 8.41 1.06 1.31
CA VAL A 79 7.72 1.02 0.02
C VAL A 79 8.03 2.31 -0.73
N LEU A 80 8.49 2.18 -1.97
CA LEU A 80 8.90 3.28 -2.82
C LEU A 80 8.06 3.33 -4.10
N GLY A 81 8.08 4.49 -4.78
CA GLY A 81 7.68 4.62 -6.17
C GLY A 81 8.74 4.00 -7.09
N MET A 82 8.31 3.05 -7.92
CA MET A 82 9.15 2.27 -8.82
C MET A 82 8.62 2.36 -10.26
N GLN A 83 9.51 2.60 -11.22
CA GLN A 83 9.14 2.65 -12.65
C GLN A 83 8.78 1.28 -13.21
N ILE A 84 9.27 0.20 -12.59
CA ILE A 84 8.94 -1.18 -12.96
C ILE A 84 7.75 -1.60 -12.10
N PRO A 85 6.62 -2.02 -12.70
CA PRO A 85 5.48 -2.55 -11.96
C PRO A 85 5.87 -3.73 -11.08
N GLN A 86 5.42 -3.71 -9.83
CA GLN A 86 5.62 -4.81 -8.90
C GLN A 86 4.28 -5.33 -8.38
N GLU A 87 4.25 -6.64 -8.17
CA GLU A 87 3.04 -7.35 -7.80
C GLU A 87 2.84 -7.34 -6.29
N TRP A 88 1.59 -7.15 -5.89
CA TRP A 88 1.12 -7.27 -4.53
C TRP A 88 -0.08 -8.21 -4.47
N THR A 89 -0.15 -9.00 -3.42
CA THR A 89 -1.26 -9.89 -3.10
C THR A 89 -2.10 -9.27 -2.01
N PHE A 90 -3.41 -9.14 -2.28
CA PHE A 90 -4.39 -8.80 -1.27
C PHE A 90 -4.88 -10.05 -0.56
N LYS A 91 -4.94 -9.98 0.76
CA LYS A 91 -5.64 -10.96 1.58
C LYS A 91 -6.63 -10.23 2.46
N GLN A 92 -7.87 -10.70 2.45
CA GLN A 92 -8.92 -10.11 3.28
C GLN A 92 -8.66 -10.45 4.76
N THR A 93 -8.63 -9.44 5.62
CA THR A 93 -8.49 -9.59 7.07
C THR A 93 -9.83 -9.44 7.77
N ALA A 94 -10.74 -8.64 7.19
CA ALA A 94 -12.15 -8.49 7.54
C ALA A 94 -12.92 -7.94 6.32
N ILE A 95 -14.25 -7.88 6.39
CA ILE A 95 -15.07 -7.32 5.30
C ILE A 95 -14.59 -5.88 5.00
N GLY A 96 -14.18 -5.62 3.76
CA GLY A 96 -13.65 -4.32 3.31
C GLY A 96 -12.21 -3.98 3.76
N HIS A 97 -11.54 -4.88 4.47
CA HIS A 97 -10.20 -4.66 5.03
C HIS A 97 -9.20 -5.71 4.52
N TYR A 98 -8.02 -5.25 4.13
CA TYR A 98 -7.03 -6.08 3.45
C TYR A 98 -5.64 -5.93 4.06
N SER A 99 -4.85 -6.99 4.04
CA SER A 99 -3.39 -6.89 4.08
C SER A 99 -2.87 -6.80 2.65
N ILE A 100 -1.84 -5.98 2.43
CA ILE A 100 -1.17 -5.82 1.14
C ILE A 100 0.22 -6.43 1.30
N GLY A 101 0.53 -7.50 0.58
CA GLY A 101 1.80 -8.21 0.78
C GLY A 101 2.41 -8.80 -0.47
N MET A 102 3.62 -9.32 -0.33
CA MET A 102 4.36 -10.02 -1.38
C MET A 102 5.17 -11.15 -0.77
N PHE A 103 5.47 -12.18 -1.58
CA PHE A 103 6.30 -13.30 -1.16
C PHE A 103 7.74 -13.13 -1.64
N SER A 104 8.69 -13.34 -0.73
CA SER A 104 10.11 -13.47 -1.06
C SER A 104 10.73 -14.55 -0.19
N ASN A 105 11.44 -15.50 -0.81
CA ASN A 105 12.11 -16.61 -0.11
C ASN A 105 11.18 -17.36 0.88
N LYS A 106 9.93 -17.64 0.46
CA LYS A 106 8.87 -18.30 1.26
C LYS A 106 8.37 -17.51 2.48
N ILE A 107 8.82 -16.26 2.65
CA ILE A 107 8.33 -15.34 3.67
C ILE A 107 7.36 -14.38 3.00
N GLU A 108 6.17 -14.24 3.56
CA GLU A 108 5.26 -13.15 3.20
C GLU A 108 5.68 -11.89 3.93
N TYR A 109 5.81 -10.80 3.19
CA TYR A 109 6.03 -9.47 3.72
C TYR A 109 4.81 -8.60 3.43
N VAL A 110 4.34 -7.86 4.42
CA VAL A 110 3.12 -7.03 4.30
C VAL A 110 3.41 -5.57 4.64
N TRP A 111 2.61 -4.67 4.06
CA TRP A 111 2.65 -3.24 4.38
C TRP A 111 2.30 -2.99 5.84
N ASP A 112 3.13 -2.18 6.49
CA ASP A 112 3.01 -1.73 7.87
C ASP A 112 3.49 -0.27 7.98
N LEU A 113 3.25 0.37 9.12
CA LEU A 113 3.73 1.69 9.45
C LEU A 113 4.97 1.60 10.34
N SER A 114 6.01 2.34 9.98
CA SER A 114 7.14 2.59 10.87
C SER A 114 6.68 3.48 12.03
N ARG A 115 7.12 3.12 13.25
CA ARG A 115 6.92 3.90 14.49
C ARG A 115 8.22 4.54 15.00
N GLN A 116 9.25 4.59 14.15
CA GLN A 116 10.53 5.20 14.51
C GLN A 116 10.44 6.72 14.32
N SER A 117 11.00 7.50 15.25
CA SER A 117 10.81 8.97 15.30
C SER A 117 11.27 9.71 14.04
N GLU A 118 12.29 9.21 13.35
CA GLU A 118 12.80 9.82 12.10
C GLU A 118 12.00 9.39 10.86
N ASP A 119 11.21 8.34 10.98
CA ASP A 119 10.48 7.65 9.90
C ASP A 119 8.99 7.50 10.20
N ASP A 120 8.47 8.39 11.05
CA ASP A 120 7.14 8.26 11.62
C ASP A 120 6.07 8.15 10.51
N HIS A 121 5.29 7.07 10.56
CA HIS A 121 4.27 6.71 9.56
C HIS A 121 4.79 6.45 8.14
N LYS A 122 6.08 6.18 7.94
CA LYS A 122 6.57 5.63 6.66
C LYS A 122 5.95 4.25 6.42
N ILE A 123 5.47 3.99 5.21
CA ILE A 123 4.98 2.67 4.82
C ILE A 123 6.19 1.79 4.52
N VAL A 124 6.33 0.74 5.32
CA VAL A 124 7.41 -0.25 5.24
C VAL A 124 6.82 -1.63 5.04
N ILE A 125 7.65 -2.61 4.72
CA ILE A 125 7.25 -4.01 4.77
C ILE A 125 7.76 -4.73 6.02
N LYS A 126 6.95 -5.59 6.63
CA LYS A 126 7.38 -6.49 7.71
C LYS A 126 6.98 -7.93 7.43
N PRO A 127 7.74 -8.93 7.93
CA PRO A 127 7.31 -10.31 7.85
C PRO A 127 5.91 -10.47 8.44
N ASN A 128 5.03 -11.19 7.74
CA ASN A 128 3.72 -11.54 8.25
C ASN A 128 3.88 -12.58 9.36
N THR A 129 3.84 -12.14 10.61
CA THR A 129 3.88 -13.00 11.80
C THR A 129 2.49 -13.42 12.28
N HIS A 130 1.43 -13.04 11.57
CA HIS A 130 0.02 -13.23 11.96
C HIS A 130 -0.36 -12.59 13.31
N GLN A 131 0.50 -11.73 13.87
CA GLN A 131 0.26 -11.02 15.13
C GLN A 131 0.30 -9.51 14.84
N GLU A 132 -0.85 -8.84 15.02
CA GLU A 132 -1.03 -7.38 14.97
C GLU A 132 -0.65 -6.63 13.68
N LEU A 133 -0.90 -7.21 12.50
CA LEU A 133 -0.66 -6.49 11.25
C LEU A 133 -1.58 -5.27 11.07
N GLN A 134 -1.09 -4.31 10.28
CA GLN A 134 -1.92 -3.24 9.75
C GLN A 134 -2.90 -3.80 8.72
N SER A 135 -4.05 -3.15 8.63
CA SER A 135 -4.99 -3.42 7.56
C SER A 135 -5.34 -2.13 6.83
N TRP A 136 -5.77 -2.28 5.59
CA TRP A 136 -5.92 -1.21 4.63
C TRP A 136 -7.31 -1.28 4.00
N THR A 137 -7.91 -0.11 3.81
CA THR A 137 -9.24 0.06 3.22
C THR A 137 -9.12 0.88 1.95
N PHE A 138 -9.87 0.52 0.91
CA PHE A 138 -9.85 1.20 -0.37
C PHE A 138 -11.08 2.11 -0.48
N VAL A 139 -10.88 3.40 -0.24
CA VAL A 139 -11.95 4.39 -0.26
C VAL A 139 -12.00 5.03 -1.64
N GLU A 140 -13.16 4.94 -2.30
CA GLU A 140 -13.33 5.49 -3.65
C GLU A 140 -12.94 6.96 -3.67
N SER A 141 -12.13 7.35 -4.65
CA SER A 141 -11.63 8.72 -4.78
C SER A 141 -12.64 9.68 -5.43
N ASN A 142 -13.93 9.34 -5.39
CA ASN A 142 -14.99 10.05 -6.11
C ASN A 142 -15.05 11.53 -5.70
N LEU A 143 -14.68 12.35 -6.69
CA LEU A 143 -14.93 13.78 -6.90
C LEU A 143 -14.72 14.69 -5.68
#